data_AF-A0A099WVT3-F1
#
_entry.id   AF-A0A099WVT3-F1
#
_cell.length_a   1.000
_cell.length_b   1.000
_cell.length_c   1.000
_cell.angle_alpha   90.00
_cell.angle_beta   90.00
_cell.angle_gamma   90.00
#
_symmetry.space_group_name_H-M   'P 1'
#
loop_
_entity.id
_entity.type
_entity.pdbx_description
1 polymer ?
#
loop_
_entity_poly.entity_id
_entity_poly.type
_entity_poly.pdbx_seq_one_letter_code
_entity_poly.pdbx_strand_id
1 'polypeptide(L)'
;MDNKKIENTEMEYDDDACIAFIRQETSGNKAIAALSDDDIMYIIDLVYDFMESRGLMDEDDEEDFEVDLEELYQYVTKNIKRDEFDFTLSEEDFILIYDAEAEYTDTLV
;
A
#
# COMPACT_ATOMS: atom_id res chain seq x y z
N MET A 1 -14.76 -4.36 40.26
CA MET A 1 -14.72 -4.94 38.91
C MET A 1 -14.73 -3.76 37.97
N ASP A 2 -13.55 -3.28 37.63
CA ASP A 2 -13.39 -2.15 36.72
C ASP A 2 -13.67 -2.67 35.32
N ASN A 3 -14.82 -2.29 34.76
CA ASN A 3 -15.09 -2.44 33.35
C ASN A 3 -14.10 -1.52 32.61
N LYS A 4 -12.96 -2.09 32.18
CA LYS A 4 -12.11 -1.45 31.19
C LYS A 4 -12.96 -1.33 29.93
N LYS A 5 -13.47 -0.13 29.70
CA LYS A 5 -14.08 0.31 28.46
C LYS A 5 -13.07 -0.05 27.36
N ILE A 6 -13.40 -1.02 26.53
CA ILE A 6 -12.62 -1.30 25.33
C ILE A 6 -12.91 -0.10 24.45
N GLU A 7 -12.00 0.86 24.43
CA GLU A 7 -12.03 1.94 23.47
C GLU A 7 -11.74 1.31 22.12
N ASN A 8 -12.75 1.28 21.25
CA ASN A 8 -12.57 1.02 19.83
C ASN A 8 -11.75 2.21 19.32
N THR A 9 -10.43 2.07 19.38
CA THR A 9 -9.49 3.04 18.84
C THR A 9 -9.27 2.54 17.44
N GLU A 10 -9.88 3.19 16.45
CA GLU A 10 -9.43 3.05 15.06
C GLU A 10 -7.91 3.21 15.10
N MET A 11 -7.18 2.15 14.73
CA MET A 11 -5.73 2.21 14.79
C MET A 11 -5.29 3.17 13.70
N GLU A 12 -4.60 4.24 14.10
CA GLU A 12 -3.98 5.18 13.16
C GLU A 12 -3.02 4.41 12.25
N TYR A 13 -3.03 4.73 10.96
CA TYR A 13 -2.09 4.15 10.01
C TYR A 13 -0.65 4.49 10.44
N ASP A 14 0.18 3.47 10.62
CA ASP A 14 1.57 3.62 11.06
C ASP A 14 2.48 3.13 9.93
N ASP A 15 3.13 4.08 9.24
CA ASP A 15 4.03 3.82 8.11
C ASP A 15 5.13 2.80 8.46
N ASP A 16 5.75 2.94 9.64
CA ASP A 16 6.82 2.04 10.08
C ASP A 16 6.27 0.61 10.30
N ALA A 17 5.05 0.50 10.83
CA ALA A 17 4.38 -0.78 11.02
C ALA A 17 3.96 -1.42 9.69
N CYS A 18 3.45 -0.62 8.75
CA CYS A 18 3.09 -1.08 7.40
C CYS A 18 4.32 -1.62 6.66
N ILE A 19 5.43 -0.87 6.65
CA ILE A 19 6.70 -1.32 6.06
C ILE A 19 7.15 -2.62 6.70
N ALA A 20 7.13 -2.72 8.03
CA ALA A 20 7.52 -3.95 8.73
C ALA A 20 6.64 -5.15 8.33
N PHE A 21 5.33 -4.92 8.15
CA PHE A 21 4.38 -5.94 7.70
C PHE A 21 4.70 -6.41 6.29
N ILE A 22 4.86 -5.48 5.33
CA ILE A 22 5.24 -5.79 3.94
C ILE A 22 6.53 -6.60 3.90
N ARG A 23 7.57 -6.20 4.66
CA ARG A 23 8.84 -6.93 4.71
C ARG A 23 8.67 -8.36 5.24
N GLN A 24 7.76 -8.58 6.18
CA GLN A 24 7.47 -9.91 6.71
C GLN A 24 6.82 -10.79 5.64
N GLU A 25 5.73 -10.31 5.03
CA GLU A 25 4.96 -11.05 4.03
C GLU A 25 5.79 -11.32 2.75
N THR A 26 6.68 -10.39 2.38
CA THR A 26 7.55 -10.53 1.22
C THR A 26 8.95 -11.06 1.55
N SER A 27 9.19 -11.64 2.73
CA SER A 27 10.53 -11.99 3.22
C SER A 27 11.35 -12.94 2.33
N GLY A 28 10.70 -13.68 1.43
CA GLY A 28 11.33 -14.53 0.42
C GLY A 28 11.74 -13.83 -0.88
N ASN A 29 11.30 -12.59 -1.10
CA ASN A 29 11.48 -11.85 -2.34
C ASN A 29 12.72 -10.94 -2.27
N LYS A 30 13.73 -11.25 -3.09
CA LYS A 30 14.98 -10.50 -3.13
C LYS A 30 14.89 -9.13 -3.79
N ALA A 31 13.96 -8.95 -4.74
CA ALA A 31 13.77 -7.67 -5.41
C ALA A 31 13.17 -6.67 -4.43
N ILE A 32 12.09 -7.07 -3.73
CA ILE A 32 11.46 -6.25 -2.70
C ILE A 32 12.43 -6.01 -1.53
N ALA A 33 13.20 -7.01 -1.09
CA ALA A 33 14.21 -6.82 -0.05
C ALA A 33 15.34 -5.83 -0.41
N ALA A 34 15.51 -5.49 -1.69
CA ALA A 34 16.51 -4.52 -2.13
C ALA A 34 15.97 -3.07 -2.17
N LEU A 35 14.64 -2.89 -2.16
CA LEU A 35 14.01 -1.58 -2.05
C LEU A 35 14.33 -0.97 -0.68
N SER A 36 14.57 0.34 -0.64
CA SER A 36 14.60 1.08 0.61
C SER A 36 13.19 1.27 1.18
N ASP A 37 13.10 1.73 2.44
CA ASP A 37 11.81 2.02 3.06
C ASP A 37 11.13 3.21 2.36
N ASP A 38 11.91 4.21 1.95
CA ASP A 38 11.44 5.33 1.12
C ASP A 38 10.90 4.86 -0.25
N ASP A 39 11.52 3.85 -0.87
CA ASP A 39 11.04 3.30 -2.14
C ASP A 39 9.68 2.58 -1.97
N ILE A 40 9.50 1.85 -0.86
CA ILE A 40 8.23 1.18 -0.54
C ILE A 40 7.14 2.21 -0.28
N MET A 41 7.41 3.20 0.59
CA MET A 41 6.45 4.26 0.87
C MET A 41 6.09 5.05 -0.37
N TYR A 42 7.05 5.33 -1.25
CA TYR A 42 6.76 6.00 -2.50
C TYR A 42 5.84 5.18 -3.43
N ILE A 43 5.98 3.85 -3.47
CA ILE A 43 5.06 2.99 -4.22
C ILE A 43 3.65 3.08 -3.64
N ILE A 44 3.53 3.04 -2.31
CA ILE A 44 2.25 3.15 -1.59
C ILE A 44 1.60 4.51 -1.86
N ASP A 45 2.35 5.61 -1.74
CA ASP A 45 1.87 6.97 -2.04
C ASP A 45 1.29 7.07 -3.46
N LEU A 46 1.93 6.43 -4.45
CA LEU A 46 1.43 6.41 -5.82
C LEU A 46 0.17 5.58 -6.01
N VAL A 47 -0.05 4.55 -5.18
CA VAL A 47 -1.31 3.79 -5.14
C VAL A 47 -2.43 4.68 -4.62
N TYR A 48 -2.21 5.35 -3.49
CA TYR A 48 -3.20 6.26 -2.92
C TYR A 48 -3.48 7.46 -3.86
N ASP A 49 -2.45 8.09 -4.43
CA ASP A 49 -2.61 9.17 -5.43
C ASP A 49 -3.40 8.72 -6.66
N PHE A 50 -3.17 7.49 -7.15
CA PHE A 50 -3.97 6.93 -8.24
C PHE A 50 -5.44 6.79 -7.84
N MET A 51 -5.71 6.16 -6.70
CA MET A 51 -7.07 5.91 -6.22
C MET A 51 -7.83 7.22 -5.95
N GLU A 52 -7.18 8.21 -5.33
CA GLU A 52 -7.75 9.55 -5.10
C GLU A 52 -8.05 10.25 -6.44
N SER A 53 -7.14 10.19 -7.42
CA SER A 53 -7.35 10.79 -8.75
C SER A 53 -8.52 10.20 -9.52
N ARG A 54 -8.99 9.00 -9.11
CA ARG A 54 -10.12 8.27 -9.69
C ARG A 54 -11.40 8.38 -8.87
N GLY A 55 -11.37 9.05 -7.71
CA GLY A 55 -12.50 9.14 -6.80
C GLY A 55 -12.81 7.83 -6.06
N LEU A 56 -11.84 6.92 -5.95
CA LEU A 56 -12.03 5.59 -5.35
C LEU A 56 -11.90 5.57 -3.82
N MET A 57 -11.70 6.74 -3.21
CA MET A 57 -11.60 6.90 -1.75
C MET A 57 -12.77 7.68 -1.15
N ASP A 58 -13.76 8.05 -1.97
CA ASP A 58 -14.90 8.81 -1.48
C ASP A 58 -15.81 7.87 -0.66
N GLU A 59 -15.82 8.06 0.67
CA GLU A 59 -16.58 7.26 1.65
C GLU A 59 -18.11 7.25 1.42
N ASP A 60 -18.63 8.14 0.57
CA ASP A 60 -20.04 8.29 0.25
C ASP A 60 -20.52 7.36 -0.88
N ASP A 61 -19.61 6.68 -1.60
CA ASP A 61 -19.97 5.73 -2.65
C ASP A 61 -20.08 4.30 -2.10
N GLU A 62 -21.32 3.78 -2.04
CA GLU A 62 -21.63 2.38 -1.68
C GLU A 62 -21.26 1.37 -2.79
N GLU A 63 -20.59 1.80 -3.87
CA GLU A 63 -20.12 0.91 -4.94
C GLU A 63 -18.75 0.31 -4.58
N ASP A 64 -18.69 -1.01 -4.48
CA ASP A 64 -17.41 -1.75 -4.46
C ASP A 64 -16.67 -1.48 -5.77
N PHE A 65 -15.68 -0.58 -5.73
CA PHE A 65 -14.86 -0.28 -6.90
C PHE A 65 -13.81 -1.38 -7.11
N GLU A 66 -13.82 -1.96 -8.31
CA GLU A 66 -12.75 -2.86 -8.75
C GLU A 66 -11.58 -2.02 -9.30
N VAL A 67 -10.43 -2.10 -8.63
CA VAL A 67 -9.19 -1.44 -9.09
C VAL A 67 -8.61 -2.22 -10.27
N ASP A 68 -8.44 -1.57 -11.42
CA ASP A 68 -7.68 -2.12 -12.54
C ASP A 68 -6.19 -2.13 -12.20
N LEU A 69 -5.70 -3.29 -11.73
CA LEU A 69 -4.31 -3.47 -11.30
C LEU A 69 -3.30 -3.27 -12.44
N GLU A 70 -3.67 -3.56 -13.69
CA GLU A 70 -2.78 -3.33 -14.83
C GLU A 70 -2.59 -1.82 -15.05
N GLU A 71 -3.69 -1.06 -15.01
CA GLU A 71 -3.64 0.40 -15.13
C GLU A 71 -2.88 1.04 -13.96
N LEU A 72 -3.14 0.59 -12.73
CA LEU A 72 -2.46 1.06 -11.54
C LEU A 72 -0.95 0.76 -11.60
N TYR A 73 -0.54 -0.44 -11.99
CA TYR A 73 0.87 -0.79 -12.19
C TYR A 73 1.54 0.08 -13.26
N GLN A 74 0.86 0.34 -14.38
CA GLN A 74 1.36 1.23 -15.42
C GLN A 74 1.52 2.67 -14.92
N TYR A 75 0.59 3.14 -14.08
CA TYR A 75 0.68 4.44 -13.42
C TYR A 75 1.92 4.52 -12.53
N VAL A 76 2.07 3.57 -11.59
CA VAL A 76 3.17 3.52 -10.62
C VAL A 76 4.53 3.48 -11.35
N THR A 77 4.72 2.56 -12.29
CA THR A 77 5.99 2.42 -13.00
C THR A 77 6.33 3.60 -13.92
N LYS A 78 5.32 4.31 -14.43
CA LYS A 78 5.53 5.55 -15.18
C LYS A 78 6.01 6.68 -14.28
N ASN A 79 5.49 6.79 -13.06
CA ASN A 79 5.89 7.83 -12.11
C ASN A 79 7.27 7.54 -11.50
N ILE A 80 7.59 6.29 -11.15
CA ILE A 80 8.96 5.89 -10.75
C ILE A 80 10.01 6.33 -11.77
N LYS A 81 9.75 6.09 -13.07
CA LYS A 81 10.63 6.52 -14.16
C LYS A 81 10.69 8.03 -14.34
N ARG A 82 9.55 8.72 -14.19
CA ARG A 82 9.45 10.18 -14.33
C ARG A 82 10.24 10.89 -13.24
N ASP A 83 10.17 10.38 -12.03
CA ASP A 83 10.69 11.02 -10.83
C ASP A 83 12.11 10.51 -10.46
N GLU A 84 12.74 9.81 -11.42
CA GLU A 84 14.15 9.41 -11.41
C GLU A 84 14.58 8.51 -10.23
N PHE A 85 13.66 7.68 -9.73
CA PHE A 85 13.98 6.64 -8.76
C PHE A 85 14.86 5.55 -9.40
N ASP A 86 15.91 5.12 -8.69
CA ASP A 86 16.93 4.18 -9.20
C ASP A 86 16.58 2.71 -8.86
N PHE A 87 15.34 2.31 -9.10
CA PHE A 87 14.91 0.93 -8.99
C PHE A 87 13.95 0.52 -10.11
N THR A 88 13.85 -0.78 -10.31
CA THR A 88 12.86 -1.37 -11.23
C THR A 88 11.86 -2.17 -10.42
N LEU A 89 10.58 -1.95 -10.70
CA LEU A 89 9.48 -2.69 -10.09
C LEU A 89 8.86 -3.60 -11.15
N SER A 90 8.83 -4.91 -10.90
CA SER A 90 8.06 -5.84 -11.74
C SER A 90 6.59 -5.83 -11.33
N GLU A 91 5.72 -6.31 -12.20
CA GLU A 91 4.29 -6.41 -11.91
C GLU A 91 4.02 -7.38 -10.75
N GLU A 92 4.73 -8.52 -10.72
CA GLU A 92 4.63 -9.49 -9.63
C GLU A 92 5.08 -8.89 -8.29
N ASP A 93 6.17 -8.13 -8.28
CA ASP A 93 6.65 -7.46 -7.06
C ASP A 93 5.70 -6.35 -6.61
N PHE A 94 5.11 -5.60 -7.56
CA PHE A 94 4.11 -4.59 -7.27
C PHE A 94 2.87 -5.20 -6.61
N ILE A 95 2.32 -6.29 -7.17
CA ILE A 95 1.15 -6.98 -6.61
C ILE A 95 1.44 -7.46 -5.19
N LEU A 96 2.63 -8.02 -4.93
CA LEU A 96 2.99 -8.45 -3.57
C LEU A 96 3.05 -7.28 -2.56
N ILE A 97 3.51 -6.10 -2.98
CA ILE A 97 3.52 -4.90 -2.12
C ILE A 97 2.10 -4.40 -1.90
N TYR A 98 1.30 -4.30 -2.97
CA TYR A 98 -0.09 -3.86 -2.93
C TYR A 98 -0.95 -4.76 -2.03
N ASP A 99 -0.89 -6.07 -2.23
CA ASP A 99 -1.66 -7.04 -1.44
C ASP A 99 -1.26 -6.98 0.05
N ALA A 100 0.04 -6.88 0.36
CA ALA A 100 0.52 -6.80 1.74
C ALA A 100 0.13 -5.48 2.43
N GLU A 101 0.08 -4.37 1.70
CA GLU A 101 -0.40 -3.08 2.21
C GLU A 101 -1.91 -3.12 2.48
N ALA A 102 -2.70 -3.66 1.55
CA ALA A 102 -4.13 -3.85 1.71
C ALA A 102 -4.46 -4.76 2.91
N GLU A 103 -3.72 -5.87 3.07
CA GLU A 103 -3.85 -6.76 4.23
C GLU A 103 -3.51 -6.06 5.54
N TYR A 104 -2.49 -5.19 5.57
CA TYR A 104 -2.16 -4.40 6.75
C TYR A 104 -3.29 -3.43 7.11
N THR A 105 -3.81 -2.69 6.12
CA THR A 105 -4.94 -1.75 6.29
C THR A 105 -6.19 -2.46 6.80
N ASP A 106 -6.48 -3.66 6.31
CA ASP A 106 -7.57 -4.52 6.81
C ASP A 106 -7.40 -4.93 8.29
N THR A 107 -6.18 -4.87 8.85
CA THR A 107 -5.97 -5.13 10.29
C THR A 107 -6.32 -3.95 11.19
N LEU A 108 -6.47 -2.75 10.62
CA LEU A 108 -6.74 -1.50 11.35
C LEU A 108 -8.24 -1.25 11.59
N VAL A 109 -9.11 -1.94 10.84
CA VAL A 109 -10.58 -1.79 10.83
C VAL A 109 -11.35 -2.73 11.76
#